data_AF-A0A2J8TFP5-F1
#
_entry.id   AF-A0A2J8TFP5-F1
#
_cell.length_a   1.000
_cell.length_b   1.000
_cell.length_c   1.000
_cell.angle_alpha   90.00
_cell.angle_beta   90.00
_cell.angle_gamma   90.00
#
_symmetry.space_group_name_H-M   'P 1'
#
loop_
_entity.id
_entity.type
_entity.pdbx_description
1 polymer ?
#
loop_
_entity_poly.entity_id
_entity_poly.type
_entity_poly.pdbx_seq_one_letter_code
_entity_poly.pdbx_strand_id
1 'polypeptide(L)'
;MARERGQLVFLEGLKSAVDVVFQAQKEPQPLQFLREANAGNLKPLFEFVREALKPVDSGEARWTYPVLLVDDLSVLLSLGMGAVAVLDFIHYCRATVCWELKGNMVVLVHDSGDAEDEENDILLNGLSHQSHLILRAEGLATGFCRDVHGQLRILWRRPSQSTAQRDQSFTYQYKIQDKSVSFFAKGMSPAVL
;
A
#
# COMPACT_ATOMS: atom_id res chain seq x y z
N MET A 1 -5.81 -11.77 19.53
CA MET A 1 -5.58 -13.10 18.92
C MET A 1 -4.42 -13.16 17.92
N ALA A 2 -4.40 -12.46 16.77
CA ALA A 2 -3.28 -12.58 15.81
C ALA A 2 -1.95 -11.97 16.32
N ARG A 3 -2.02 -10.78 16.92
CA ARG A 3 -0.87 -10.11 17.55
C ARG A 3 -0.27 -10.91 18.71
N GLU A 4 -1.14 -11.46 19.56
CA GLU A 4 -0.75 -12.30 20.71
C GLU A 4 -0.10 -13.62 20.29
N ARG A 5 -0.41 -14.12 19.09
CA ARG A 5 0.17 -15.34 18.51
C ARG A 5 1.45 -15.07 17.72
N GLY A 6 1.97 -13.84 17.72
CA GLY A 6 3.17 -13.47 16.94
C GLY A 6 2.97 -13.51 15.42
N GLN A 7 1.72 -13.55 14.95
CA GLN A 7 1.37 -13.62 13.53
C GLN A 7 1.14 -12.25 12.88
N LEU A 8 1.21 -11.18 13.68
CA LEU A 8 1.06 -9.81 13.24
C LEU A 8 2.17 -8.95 13.85
N VAL A 9 3.01 -8.41 12.98
CA VAL A 9 3.92 -7.31 13.32
C VAL A 9 3.29 -6.02 12.82
N PHE A 10 3.20 -5.01 13.69
CA PHE A 10 2.61 -3.72 13.36
C PHE A 10 3.63 -2.61 13.66
N LEU A 11 3.96 -1.82 12.65
CA LEU A 11 4.76 -0.60 12.79
C LEU A 11 3.81 0.60 12.84
N GLU A 12 3.72 1.24 14.00
CA GLU A 12 2.93 2.45 14.17
C GLU A 12 3.75 3.66 13.70
N GLY A 13 3.78 3.89 12.38
CA GLY A 13 4.69 4.85 11.73
C GLY A 13 4.62 6.26 12.32
N LEU A 14 3.42 6.79 12.59
CA LEU A 14 3.23 8.13 13.16
C LEU A 14 3.83 8.24 14.57
N LYS A 15 3.58 7.25 15.43
CA LYS A 15 4.12 7.23 16.79
C LYS A 15 5.64 7.08 16.77
N SER A 16 6.15 6.15 15.97
CA SER A 16 7.59 5.95 15.79
C SER A 16 8.27 7.19 15.23
N ALA A 17 7.64 7.93 14.31
CA ALA A 17 8.18 9.18 13.76
C ALA A 17 8.36 10.25 14.86
N VAL A 18 7.37 10.40 15.75
CA VAL A 18 7.46 11.32 16.90
C VAL A 18 8.64 10.94 17.80
N ASP A 19 8.78 9.65 18.12
CA ASP A 19 9.90 9.18 18.95
C ASP A 19 11.26 9.44 18.27
N VAL A 20 11.36 9.21 16.95
CA VAL A 20 12.59 9.46 16.17
C VAL A 20 12.96 10.94 16.19
N VAL A 21 12.00 11.83 15.94
CA VAL A 21 12.24 13.27 15.82
C VAL A 21 12.59 13.89 17.17
N PHE A 22 11.93 13.46 18.25
CA PHE A 22 12.02 14.13 19.55
C PHE A 22 12.85 13.38 20.61
N GLN A 23 13.20 12.10 20.42
CA GLN A 23 13.95 11.32 21.41
C GLN A 23 15.31 10.83 20.89
N ALA A 24 16.32 10.91 21.75
CA ALA A 24 17.67 10.42 21.48
C ALA A 24 17.79 8.93 21.83
N GLN A 25 17.24 8.06 20.97
CA GLN A 25 17.39 6.60 21.11
C GLN A 25 18.59 6.08 20.30
N LYS A 26 19.13 4.91 20.69
CA LYS A 26 20.49 4.44 20.34
C LYS A 26 20.56 3.23 19.40
N GLU A 27 19.43 2.79 18.83
CA GLU A 27 19.36 1.64 17.91
C GLU A 27 18.96 2.07 16.49
N PRO A 28 19.26 1.27 15.44
CA PRO A 28 18.81 1.57 14.08
C PRO A 28 17.29 1.61 14.03
N GLN A 29 16.72 2.80 13.81
CA GLN A 29 15.28 2.99 13.76
C GLN A 29 14.77 2.85 12.33
N PRO A 30 13.60 2.21 12.10
CA PRO A 30 13.05 2.05 10.75
C PRO A 30 12.87 3.38 10.02
N LEU A 31 12.58 4.45 10.77
CA LEU A 31 12.34 5.80 10.26
C LEU A 31 13.53 6.74 10.47
N GLN A 32 14.75 6.22 10.60
CA GLN A 32 15.98 7.01 10.81
C GLN A 32 16.20 8.09 9.73
N PHE A 33 15.67 7.87 8.53
CA PHE A 33 15.71 8.85 7.43
C PHE A 33 15.09 10.21 7.80
N LEU A 34 14.20 10.27 8.79
CA LEU A 34 13.61 11.53 9.27
C LEU A 34 14.61 12.49 9.94
N ARG A 35 15.74 11.97 10.45
CA ARG A 35 16.78 12.80 11.10
C ARG A 35 17.95 13.10 10.17
N GLU A 36 18.16 12.25 9.18
CA GLU A 36 19.30 12.33 8.30
C GLU A 36 18.90 13.13 7.06
N ALA A 37 19.32 14.40 7.04
CA ALA A 37 19.02 15.35 5.95
C ALA A 37 19.38 14.85 4.54
N ASN A 38 20.16 13.77 4.43
CA ASN A 38 20.59 13.13 3.19
C ASN A 38 20.43 11.60 3.20
N ALA A 39 19.53 11.03 4.01
CA ALA A 39 19.38 9.57 4.06
C ALA A 39 19.22 8.96 2.66
N GLY A 40 18.50 9.65 1.76
CA GLY A 40 18.41 9.36 0.32
C GLY A 40 17.84 7.97 -0.03
N ASN A 41 17.57 7.14 0.97
CA ASN A 41 17.08 5.78 0.82
C ASN A 41 16.29 5.35 2.06
N LEU A 42 15.47 4.31 1.87
CA LEU A 42 14.61 3.72 2.90
C LEU A 42 15.15 2.37 3.38
N LYS A 43 16.47 2.17 3.32
CA LYS A 43 17.10 0.90 3.71
C LYS A 43 16.77 0.51 5.16
N PRO A 44 16.84 1.40 6.18
CA PRO A 44 16.48 1.03 7.55
C PRO A 44 15.03 0.53 7.68
N LEU A 45 14.10 1.11 6.91
CA LEU A 45 12.71 0.67 6.87
C LEU A 45 12.56 -0.70 6.22
N PHE A 46 13.26 -0.94 5.11
CA PHE A 46 13.30 -2.27 4.47
C PHE A 46 13.92 -3.33 5.39
N GLU A 47 15.00 -2.99 6.06
CA GLU A 47 15.66 -3.88 7.03
C GLU A 47 14.71 -4.28 8.15
N PHE A 48 13.94 -3.33 8.69
CA PHE A 48 12.88 -3.64 9.64
C PHE A 48 11.85 -4.63 9.07
N VAL A 49 11.36 -4.40 7.84
CA VAL A 49 10.42 -5.32 7.18
C VAL A 49 11.04 -6.70 7.03
N ARG A 50 12.29 -6.79 6.59
CA ARG A 50 13.00 -8.06 6.40
C ARG A 50 13.16 -8.82 7.72
N GLU A 51 13.53 -8.15 8.80
CA GLU A 51 13.64 -8.75 10.13
C GLU A 51 12.29 -9.22 10.66
N ALA A 52 11.23 -8.42 10.47
CA ALA A 52 9.86 -8.79 10.85
C ALA A 52 9.32 -10.01 10.08
N LEU A 53 9.88 -10.29 8.89
CA LEU A 53 9.54 -11.43 8.06
C LEU A 53 10.42 -12.67 8.33
N LYS A 54 11.32 -12.64 9.32
CA LYS A 54 12.03 -13.86 9.71
C LYS A 54 11.06 -14.80 10.44
N PRO A 55 11.06 -16.10 10.10
CA PRO A 55 10.29 -17.06 10.87
C PRO A 55 10.80 -17.08 12.31
N VAL A 56 9.89 -17.03 13.28
CA VAL A 56 10.25 -17.23 14.68
C VAL A 56 10.42 -18.73 14.89
N ASP A 57 11.58 -19.17 15.38
CA ASP A 57 11.88 -20.58 15.74
C ASP A 57 11.08 -21.08 16.97
N SER A 58 9.88 -20.53 17.20
CA SER A 58 8.92 -21.08 18.13
C SER A 58 8.18 -22.20 17.40
N GLY A 59 8.47 -23.46 17.76
CA GLY A 59 7.98 -24.68 17.09
C GLY A 59 6.47 -24.89 16.97
N GLU A 60 5.63 -23.87 17.17
CA GLU A 60 4.17 -23.97 17.18
C GLU A 60 3.45 -23.38 15.95
N ALA A 61 4.10 -22.59 15.09
CA ALA A 61 3.55 -22.31 13.75
C ALA A 61 4.56 -21.54 12.89
N ARG A 62 5.27 -22.25 12.00
CA ARG A 62 5.95 -21.59 10.88
C ARG A 62 4.88 -21.04 9.96
N TRP A 63 4.65 -19.73 9.99
CA TRP A 63 3.74 -19.10 9.04
C TRP A 63 4.34 -19.18 7.63
N THR A 64 3.47 -19.42 6.65
CA THR A 64 3.81 -19.53 5.23
C THR A 64 3.11 -18.43 4.45
N TYR A 65 3.79 -17.82 3.48
CA TYR A 65 3.22 -16.80 2.58
C TYR A 65 2.80 -15.50 3.30
N PRO A 66 3.76 -14.69 3.77
CA PRO A 66 3.44 -13.47 4.51
C PRO A 66 2.66 -12.47 3.68
N VAL A 67 1.95 -11.57 4.37
CA VAL A 67 1.31 -10.40 3.74
C VAL A 67 1.90 -9.13 4.32
N LEU A 68 2.45 -8.29 3.45
CA LEU A 68 2.87 -6.93 3.80
C LEU A 68 1.76 -5.95 3.44
N LEU A 69 1.24 -5.23 4.43
CA LEU A 69 0.26 -4.16 4.25
C LEU A 69 0.95 -2.82 4.50
N VAL A 70 0.88 -1.92 3.52
CA VAL A 70 1.38 -0.55 3.63
C VAL A 70 0.18 0.40 3.51
N ASP A 71 -0.15 1.08 4.60
CA ASP A 71 -1.40 1.83 4.77
C ASP A 71 -1.43 3.17 4.05
N ASP A 72 -0.30 3.87 3.92
CA ASP A 72 -0.21 5.06 3.06
C ASP A 72 1.26 5.28 2.67
N LEU A 73 1.59 4.95 1.43
CA LEU A 73 2.94 5.12 0.92
C LEU A 73 3.23 6.59 0.54
N SER A 74 2.21 7.36 0.15
CA SER A 74 2.36 8.75 -0.30
C SER A 74 2.91 9.66 0.80
N VAL A 75 2.66 9.33 2.07
CA VAL A 75 3.25 10.04 3.22
C VAL A 75 4.77 10.09 3.15
N LEU A 76 5.45 9.10 2.57
CA LEU A 76 6.91 9.12 2.44
C LEU A 76 7.39 10.27 1.54
N LEU A 77 6.65 10.62 0.49
CA LEU A 77 6.94 11.80 -0.34
C LEU A 77 6.81 13.08 0.47
N SER A 78 5.73 13.19 1.27
CA SER A 78 5.52 14.34 2.17
C SER A 78 6.59 14.48 3.26
N LEU A 79 7.25 13.38 3.61
CA LEU A 79 8.39 13.35 4.54
C LEU A 79 9.74 13.66 3.85
N GLY A 80 9.72 14.04 2.57
CA GLY A 80 10.91 14.48 1.82
C GLY A 80 11.66 13.36 1.09
N MET A 81 11.08 12.15 1.01
CA MET A 81 11.69 11.08 0.21
C MET A 81 11.31 11.23 -1.26
N GLY A 82 12.28 11.14 -2.17
CA GLY A 82 12.00 11.10 -3.61
C GLY A 82 11.31 9.81 -4.03
N ALA A 83 10.48 9.88 -5.08
CA ALA A 83 9.69 8.77 -5.60
C ALA A 83 10.55 7.58 -6.00
N VAL A 84 11.76 7.82 -6.54
CA VAL A 84 12.71 6.74 -6.87
C VAL A 84 13.11 5.95 -5.63
N ALA A 85 13.45 6.62 -4.52
CA ALA A 85 13.81 5.94 -3.27
C ALA A 85 12.63 5.15 -2.68
N VAL A 86 11.41 5.66 -2.84
CA VAL A 86 10.17 4.98 -2.45
C VAL A 86 9.91 3.75 -3.33
N LEU A 87 10.13 3.86 -4.65
CA LEU A 87 10.00 2.74 -5.59
C LEU A 87 11.06 1.66 -5.34
N ASP A 88 12.29 2.04 -5.00
CA ASP A 88 13.34 1.10 -4.61
C ASP A 88 12.94 0.31 -3.35
N PHE A 89 12.39 0.99 -2.33
CA PHE A 89 11.86 0.33 -1.14
C PHE A 89 10.79 -0.71 -1.49
N ILE A 90 9.81 -0.32 -2.30
CA ILE A 90 8.74 -1.23 -2.74
C ILE A 90 9.31 -2.38 -3.57
N HIS A 91 10.30 -2.13 -4.42
CA HIS A 91 10.97 -3.16 -5.19
C HIS A 91 11.63 -4.21 -4.29
N TYR A 92 12.41 -3.79 -3.28
CA TYR A 92 13.04 -4.69 -2.33
C TYR A 92 12.00 -5.46 -1.50
N CYS A 93 10.96 -4.80 -1.00
CA CYS A 93 9.85 -5.46 -0.32
C CYS A 93 9.18 -6.52 -1.20
N ARG A 94 8.91 -6.21 -2.48
CA ARG A 94 8.31 -7.14 -3.43
C ARG A 94 9.22 -8.33 -3.73
N ALA A 95 10.53 -8.11 -3.86
CA ALA A 95 11.50 -9.19 -4.06
C ALA A 95 11.49 -10.16 -2.86
N THR A 96 11.56 -9.66 -1.64
CA THR A 96 11.52 -10.50 -0.44
C THR A 96 10.16 -11.15 -0.23
N VAL A 97 9.08 -10.38 -0.20
CA VAL A 97 7.74 -10.88 0.13
C VAL A 97 7.17 -11.75 -0.98
N CYS A 98 7.07 -11.23 -2.20
CA CYS A 98 6.35 -11.91 -3.28
C CYS A 98 7.23 -12.95 -3.99
N TRP A 99 8.52 -12.68 -4.17
CA TRP A 99 9.40 -13.59 -4.92
C TRP A 99 10.07 -14.64 -4.04
N GLU A 100 10.71 -14.26 -2.93
CA GLU A 100 11.40 -15.21 -2.05
C GLU A 100 10.41 -15.98 -1.17
N LEU A 101 9.51 -15.27 -0.47
CA LEU A 101 8.59 -15.86 0.51
C LEU A 101 7.23 -16.28 -0.07
N LYS A 102 7.02 -16.03 -1.38
CA LYS A 102 5.78 -16.35 -2.11
C LYS A 102 4.50 -15.76 -1.47
N GLY A 103 4.67 -14.68 -0.72
CA GLY A 103 3.63 -13.92 -0.06
C GLY A 103 2.96 -12.89 -0.97
N ASN A 104 2.21 -11.98 -0.37
CA ASN A 104 1.51 -10.90 -1.06
C ASN A 104 1.81 -9.54 -0.44
N MET A 105 1.65 -8.49 -1.23
CA MET A 105 1.83 -7.11 -0.78
C MET A 105 0.63 -6.29 -1.22
N VAL A 106 0.10 -5.49 -0.31
CA VAL A 106 -0.97 -4.53 -0.57
C VAL A 106 -0.48 -3.17 -0.10
N VAL A 107 -0.58 -2.18 -0.99
CA VAL A 107 -0.07 -0.83 -0.77
C VAL A 107 -1.17 0.14 -1.14
N LEU A 108 -1.50 1.06 -0.24
CA LEU A 108 -2.32 2.22 -0.54
C LEU A 108 -1.43 3.40 -0.92
N VAL A 109 -1.84 4.11 -1.96
CA VAL A 109 -1.20 5.32 -2.48
C VAL A 109 -2.30 6.31 -2.83
N HIS A 110 -2.09 7.57 -2.51
CA HIS A 110 -3.01 8.66 -2.84
C HIS A 110 -2.67 9.26 -4.19
N ASP A 111 -3.67 9.28 -5.08
CA ASP A 111 -3.63 10.04 -6.32
C ASP A 111 -4.05 11.48 -6.00
N SER A 112 -3.11 12.42 -6.03
CA SER A 112 -3.38 13.83 -5.72
C SER A 112 -4.26 14.49 -6.78
N GLY A 113 -4.29 13.94 -8.01
CA GLY A 113 -4.91 14.58 -9.16
C GLY A 113 -4.29 15.93 -9.53
N ASP A 114 -3.18 16.30 -8.88
CA ASP A 114 -2.44 17.54 -9.08
C ASP A 114 -1.37 17.29 -10.13
N ALA A 115 -1.54 17.88 -11.31
CA ALA A 115 -0.61 17.72 -12.43
C ALA A 115 0.76 18.36 -12.18
N GLU A 116 0.92 19.16 -11.12
CA GLU A 116 2.20 19.74 -10.74
C GLU A 116 3.03 18.82 -9.80
N ASP A 117 2.44 17.71 -9.32
CA ASP A 117 3.08 16.76 -8.41
C ASP A 117 3.82 15.64 -9.18
N GLU A 118 4.93 16.01 -9.83
CA GLU A 118 5.73 15.10 -10.67
C GLU A 118 6.22 13.86 -9.91
N GLU A 119 6.59 14.00 -8.63
CA GLU A 119 7.07 12.90 -7.79
C GLU A 119 5.95 11.89 -7.52
N ASN A 120 4.73 12.34 -7.24
CA ASN A 120 3.58 11.45 -7.08
C ASN A 120 3.23 10.73 -8.38
N ASP A 121 3.26 11.44 -9.52
CA ASP A 121 3.05 10.83 -10.83
C ASP A 121 4.08 9.72 -11.13
N ILE A 122 5.36 9.95 -10.82
CA ILE A 122 6.41 8.93 -10.95
C ILE A 122 6.09 7.72 -10.07
N LEU A 123 5.68 7.95 -8.81
CA LEU A 123 5.34 6.88 -7.87
C LEU A 123 4.13 6.07 -8.34
N LEU A 124 3.03 6.73 -8.71
CA LEU A 124 1.80 6.09 -9.19
C LEU A 124 2.04 5.27 -10.44
N ASN A 125 2.79 5.81 -11.41
CA ASN A 125 3.14 5.11 -12.63
C ASN A 125 4.02 3.89 -12.32
N GLY A 126 5.07 4.05 -11.51
CA GLY A 126 5.96 2.97 -11.11
C GLY A 126 5.22 1.81 -10.41
N LEU A 127 4.37 2.13 -9.43
CA LEU A 127 3.54 1.14 -8.73
C LEU A 127 2.54 0.47 -9.66
N SER A 128 1.90 1.24 -10.54
CA SER A 128 0.99 0.70 -11.56
C SER A 128 1.73 -0.29 -12.45
N HIS A 129 2.99 -0.02 -12.82
CA HIS A 129 3.80 -0.92 -13.62
C HIS A 129 4.10 -2.25 -12.93
N GLN A 130 4.28 -2.25 -11.61
CA GLN A 130 4.66 -3.42 -10.82
C GLN A 130 3.47 -4.23 -10.27
N SER A 131 2.26 -3.69 -10.37
CA SER A 131 1.04 -4.26 -9.78
C SER A 131 0.35 -5.26 -10.70
N HIS A 132 -0.15 -6.35 -10.11
CA HIS A 132 -1.00 -7.35 -10.80
C HIS A 132 -2.49 -6.98 -10.72
N LEU A 133 -2.88 -6.27 -9.67
CA LEU A 133 -4.22 -5.80 -9.40
C LEU A 133 -4.14 -4.37 -8.89
N ILE A 134 -4.93 -3.48 -9.48
CA ILE A 134 -5.09 -2.10 -9.03
C ILE A 134 -6.55 -1.88 -8.65
N LEU A 135 -6.76 -1.43 -7.42
CA LEU A 135 -8.06 -1.03 -6.90
C LEU A 135 -8.04 0.48 -6.74
N ARG A 136 -8.85 1.19 -7.53
CA ARG A 136 -8.90 2.66 -7.52
C ARG A 136 -10.26 3.11 -7.01
N ALA A 137 -10.28 3.65 -5.79
CA ALA A 137 -11.45 4.29 -5.22
C ALA A 137 -11.51 5.74 -5.70
N GLU A 138 -12.63 6.13 -6.28
CA GLU A 138 -12.84 7.47 -6.87
C GLU A 138 -14.17 8.05 -6.39
N GLY A 139 -14.25 9.38 -6.35
CA GLY A 139 -15.52 10.08 -6.23
C GLY A 139 -16.40 9.89 -7.47
N LEU A 140 -17.68 10.24 -7.36
CA LEU A 140 -18.57 10.26 -8.51
C LEU A 140 -18.31 11.51 -9.36
N ALA A 141 -18.26 11.34 -10.68
CA ALA A 141 -18.08 12.46 -11.62
C ALA A 141 -19.18 13.54 -11.53
N THR A 142 -20.37 13.17 -11.04
CA THR A 142 -21.52 14.06 -10.83
C THR A 142 -21.50 14.79 -9.49
N GLY A 143 -20.50 14.54 -8.64
CA GLY A 143 -20.44 15.04 -7.28
C GLY A 143 -21.17 14.16 -6.26
N PHE A 144 -21.55 14.75 -5.13
CA PHE A 144 -22.07 14.02 -3.98
C PHE A 144 -23.46 13.38 -4.24
N CYS A 145 -23.64 12.15 -3.74
CA CYS A 145 -24.94 11.49 -3.67
C CYS A 145 -25.11 10.84 -2.30
N ARG A 146 -26.30 10.99 -1.70
CA ARG A 146 -26.63 10.40 -0.39
C ARG A 146 -26.60 8.87 -0.40
N ASP A 147 -26.94 8.28 -1.55
CA ASP A 147 -27.14 6.84 -1.68
C ASP A 147 -25.99 6.14 -2.40
N VAL A 148 -25.04 6.91 -2.96
CA VAL A 148 -23.84 6.39 -3.62
C VAL A 148 -22.66 7.27 -3.23
N HIS A 149 -21.69 6.72 -2.50
CA HIS A 149 -20.57 7.52 -1.96
C HIS A 149 -19.37 7.60 -2.92
N GLY A 150 -19.24 6.65 -3.84
CA GLY A 150 -18.18 6.67 -4.83
C GLY A 150 -18.23 5.49 -5.78
N GLN A 151 -17.15 5.31 -6.54
CA GLN A 151 -16.94 4.17 -7.42
C GLN A 151 -15.58 3.51 -7.18
N LEU A 152 -15.53 2.20 -7.37
CA LEU A 152 -14.33 1.39 -7.33
C LEU A 152 -14.04 0.88 -8.74
N ARG A 153 -12.90 1.25 -9.29
CA ARG A 153 -12.36 0.66 -10.52
C ARG A 153 -11.37 -0.42 -10.16
N ILE A 154 -11.57 -1.60 -10.74
CA ILE A 154 -10.73 -2.78 -10.56
C ILE A 154 -10.02 -3.02 -11.89
N LEU A 155 -8.70 -2.94 -11.91
CA LEU A 155 -7.88 -3.22 -13.09
C LEU A 155 -7.04 -4.46 -12.81
N TRP A 156 -7.31 -5.53 -13.55
CA TRP A 156 -6.52 -6.76 -13.48
C TRP A 156 -5.50 -6.79 -14.61
N ARG A 157 -4.22 -6.79 -14.26
CA ARG A 157 -3.12 -6.91 -15.20
C ARG A 157 -2.68 -8.36 -15.28
N ARG A 158 -2.84 -8.97 -16.45
CA ARG A 158 -2.37 -10.36 -16.67
C ARG A 158 -0.88 -10.31 -17.05
N PRO A 159 -0.01 -11.13 -16.42
CA PRO A 159 1.33 -11.33 -16.94
C PRO A 159 1.19 -11.83 -18.38
N SER A 160 1.86 -11.17 -19.32
CA SER A 160 1.72 -11.38 -20.76
C SER A 160 1.83 -12.85 -21.15
N GLN A 161 0.69 -13.52 -21.33
CA GLN A 161 0.60 -14.70 -22.17
C GLN A 161 0.14 -14.23 -23.55
N SER A 162 0.82 -14.74 -24.56
CA SER A 162 0.93 -14.32 -25.96
C SER A 162 -0.37 -14.37 -26.80
N THR A 163 -1.52 -14.02 -26.24
CA THR A 163 -2.76 -13.83 -27.00
C THR A 163 -3.42 -12.53 -26.57
N ALA A 164 -4.10 -11.87 -27.50
CA ALA A 164 -4.66 -10.52 -27.43
C ALA A 164 -5.77 -10.30 -26.37
N GLN A 165 -5.60 -10.81 -25.15
CA GLN A 165 -6.49 -10.59 -24.02
C GLN A 165 -6.12 -9.28 -23.33
N ARG A 166 -6.95 -8.26 -23.59
CA ARG A 166 -6.87 -6.94 -22.96
C ARG A 166 -6.98 -7.04 -21.43
N ASP A 167 -6.33 -6.12 -20.73
CA ASP A 167 -6.54 -5.88 -19.30
C ASP A 167 -8.05 -5.80 -19.01
N GLN A 168 -8.50 -6.54 -17.99
CA GLN A 168 -9.90 -6.54 -17.61
C GLN A 168 -10.12 -5.43 -16.60
N SER A 169 -11.01 -4.49 -16.93
CA SER A 169 -11.45 -3.44 -16.03
C SER A 169 -12.91 -3.62 -15.66
N PHE A 170 -13.20 -3.51 -14.37
CA PHE A 170 -14.56 -3.53 -13.84
C PHE A 170 -14.79 -2.27 -13.02
N THR A 171 -15.98 -1.68 -13.12
CA THR A 171 -16.36 -0.51 -12.32
C THR A 171 -17.61 -0.83 -11.51
N TYR A 172 -17.49 -0.68 -10.20
CA TYR A 172 -18.60 -0.81 -9.24
C TYR A 172 -18.86 0.52 -8.58
N GLN A 173 -20.09 0.78 -8.20
CA GLN A 173 -20.44 1.86 -7.28
C GLN A 173 -20.51 1.30 -5.86
N TYR A 174 -20.20 2.12 -4.86
CA TYR A 174 -20.24 1.69 -3.47
C TYR A 174 -21.01 2.66 -2.57
N LYS A 175 -21.61 2.09 -1.52
CA LYS A 175 -22.20 2.82 -0.40
C LYS A 175 -21.55 2.32 0.88
N ILE A 176 -20.93 3.24 1.60
CA ILE A 176 -20.36 3.00 2.93
C ILE A 176 -21.49 3.07 3.95
N GLN A 177 -21.53 2.10 4.85
CA GLN A 177 -22.42 2.02 6.00
C GLN A 177 -21.54 1.97 7.27
N ASP A 178 -22.15 2.12 8.45
CA ASP A 178 -21.41 2.21 9.71
C ASP A 178 -20.40 1.08 9.96
N LYS A 179 -20.68 -0.14 9.47
CA LYS A 179 -19.85 -1.33 9.70
C LYS A 179 -19.56 -2.16 8.45
N SER A 180 -19.98 -1.68 7.28
CA SER A 180 -19.88 -2.44 6.04
C SER A 180 -19.81 -1.53 4.82
N VAL A 181 -19.43 -2.10 3.69
CA VAL A 181 -19.49 -1.44 2.39
C VAL A 181 -20.26 -2.34 1.44
N SER A 182 -21.27 -1.81 0.77
CA SER A 182 -22.02 -2.51 -0.27
C SER A 182 -21.55 -2.04 -1.65
N PHE A 183 -21.30 -3.00 -2.55
CA PHE A 183 -20.90 -2.76 -3.93
C PHE A 183 -22.00 -3.19 -4.89
N PHE A 184 -22.25 -2.40 -5.94
CA PHE A 184 -23.26 -2.69 -6.96
C PHE A 184 -22.79 -2.22 -8.34
N ALA A 185 -23.33 -2.82 -9.40
CA ALA A 185 -23.05 -2.39 -10.76
C ALA A 185 -23.55 -0.96 -10.98
N LYS A 186 -22.87 -0.19 -11.83
CA LYS A 186 -23.25 1.18 -12.15
C LYS A 186 -24.71 1.21 -12.65
N GLY A 187 -25.54 2.06 -12.04
CA GLY A 187 -26.96 2.21 -12.40
C GLY A 187 -27.92 1.27 -11.66
N MET A 188 -27.41 0.34 -10.84
CA MET A 188 -28.22 -0.56 -10.01
C MET A 188 -28.29 -0.08 -8.54
N SER A 189 -28.18 1.22 -8.31
CA SER A 189 -28.30 1.80 -6.97
C SER A 189 -29.74 1.62 -6.45
N PRO A 190 -29.94 1.29 -5.16
CA PRO A 190 -31.28 1.24 -4.55
C PRO A 190 -32.06 2.56 -4.62
N ALA A 191 -31.42 3.69 -4.94
CA ALA A 191 -32.11 4.96 -5.16
C ALA A 191 -32.68 5.12 -6.59
N VAL A 192 -32.29 4.25 -7.51
CA VAL A 192 -32.71 4.24 -8.92
C VAL A 192 -33.67 3.09 -9.22
N LEU A 193 -33.75 2.09 -8.32
CA LEU A 193 -34.68 0.94 -8.37
C LEU A 193 -35.85 1.17 -7.41
#